data_AF-A0A4Q9L5E1-F1
#
_entry.id   AF-A0A4Q9L5E1-F1
#
_cell.length_a   1.000
_cell.length_b   1.000
_cell.length_c   1.000
_cell.angle_alpha   90.00
_cell.angle_beta   90.00
_cell.angle_gamma   90.00
#
_symmetry.space_group_name_H-M   'P 1'
#
loop_
_entity.id
_entity.type
_entity.pdbx_description
1 polymer ?
#
loop_
_entity_poly.entity_id
_entity_poly.type
_entity_poly.pdbx_seq_one_letter_code
_entity_poly.pdbx_strand_id
1 'polypeptide(L)'
;MTLTKRTNYSDAHIKIRIIKALGAIKPVGIHKHFYLVKILRNMKKPNIITADNIWTFLNTTFPVEKFDEEDFDRIFDNKMSFDKNFEPYVENKEEEK
;
A
#
# COMPACT_ATOMS: atom_id res chain seq x y z
N MET A 1 -24.65 17.86 27.30
CA MET A 1 -23.20 17.67 27.11
C MET A 1 -22.93 16.25 26.67
N THR A 2 -22.77 16.02 25.37
CA THR A 2 -22.39 14.70 24.85
C THR A 2 -20.89 14.50 25.07
N LEU A 3 -20.53 13.74 26.10
CA LEU A 3 -19.17 13.25 26.27
C LEU A 3 -18.81 12.37 25.07
N THR A 4 -18.12 12.94 24.08
CA THR A 4 -17.37 12.15 23.10
C THR A 4 -16.21 11.52 23.86
N LYS A 5 -16.44 10.29 24.36
CA LYS A 5 -15.42 9.43 24.96
C LYS A 5 -14.30 9.31 23.92
N ARG A 6 -13.18 10.02 24.11
CA ARG A 6 -12.00 9.89 23.25
C ARG A 6 -11.56 8.44 23.32
N THR A 7 -11.71 7.72 22.21
CA THR A 7 -11.32 6.31 22.12
C THR A 7 -9.84 6.21 22.42
N ASN A 8 -9.46 5.44 23.44
CA ASN A 8 -8.07 5.19 23.75
C ASN A 8 -7.47 4.29 22.66
N TYR A 9 -6.61 4.84 21.82
CA TYR A 9 -6.08 4.18 20.63
C TYR A 9 -5.03 3.09 20.93
N SER A 10 -4.61 2.96 22.20
CA SER A 10 -3.80 1.84 22.70
C SER A 10 -4.60 0.56 22.92
N ASP A 11 -5.92 0.61 22.75
CA ASP A 11 -6.83 -0.50 23.04
C ASP A 11 -6.59 -1.70 22.11
N ALA A 12 -6.21 -2.83 22.71
CA ALA A 12 -5.97 -4.09 22.02
C ALA A 12 -7.17 -4.50 21.14
N HIS A 13 -8.39 -4.10 21.52
CA HIS A 13 -9.58 -4.37 20.72
C HIS A 13 -9.56 -3.66 19.35
N ILE A 14 -9.05 -2.42 19.27
CA ILE A 14 -8.93 -1.71 17.99
C ILE A 14 -7.91 -2.41 17.10
N LYS A 15 -6.75 -2.78 17.66
CA LYS A 15 -5.69 -3.49 16.95
C LYS A 15 -6.18 -4.83 16.37
N ILE A 16 -6.87 -5.65 17.17
CA ILE A 16 -7.44 -6.93 16.73
C ILE A 16 -8.43 -6.72 15.58
N ARG A 17 -9.26 -5.67 15.64
CA ARG A 17 -10.21 -5.36 14.56
C ARG A 17 -9.52 -4.96 13.27
N ILE A 18 -8.44 -4.16 13.35
CA ILE A 18 -7.62 -3.80 12.19
C ILE A 18 -6.99 -5.07 11.58
N ILE A 19 -6.36 -5.93 12.39
CA ILE A 19 -5.75 -7.18 11.93
C ILE A 19 -6.78 -8.08 11.24
N LYS A 20 -7.97 -8.25 11.84
CA LYS A 20 -9.05 -9.06 11.24
C LYS A 20 -9.54 -8.48 9.91
N ALA A 21 -9.58 -7.15 9.78
CA ALA A 21 -10.02 -6.48 8.56
C ALA A 21 -8.95 -6.45 7.46
N LEU A 22 -7.67 -6.49 7.83
CA LEU A 22 -6.55 -6.64 6.88
C LEU A 22 -6.72 -7.93 6.08
N GLY A 23 -7.00 -9.06 6.74
CA GLY A 23 -7.13 -10.35 6.06
C GLY A 23 -5.88 -10.68 5.24
N ALA A 24 -6.03 -10.79 3.92
CA ALA A 24 -4.93 -11.02 2.97
C ALA A 24 -4.40 -9.73 2.30
N ILE A 25 -4.93 -8.55 2.66
CA ILE A 25 -4.50 -7.26 2.09
C ILE A 25 -3.14 -6.89 2.70
N LYS A 26 -2.16 -6.63 1.83
CA LYS A 26 -0.84 -6.11 2.20
C LYS A 26 -0.73 -4.67 1.68
N PRO A 27 -0.94 -3.65 2.52
CA PRO A 27 -0.91 -2.25 2.10
C PRO A 27 0.55 -1.76 1.99
N VAL A 28 1.22 -2.17 0.91
CA VAL A 28 2.58 -1.78 0.54
C VAL A 28 2.58 -1.06 -0.83
N GLY A 29 3.65 -0.33 -1.13
CA GLY A 29 3.90 0.37 -2.38
C GLY A 29 3.16 1.71 -2.50
N ILE A 30 3.32 2.37 -3.66
CA ILE A 30 2.84 3.74 -3.92
C ILE A 30 1.32 3.91 -3.77
N HIS A 31 0.55 2.83 -3.96
CA HIS A 31 -0.91 2.85 -3.86
C HIS A 31 -1.44 2.39 -2.50
N LYS A 32 -0.58 2.24 -1.48
CA LYS A 32 -0.94 1.75 -0.14
C LYS A 32 -2.09 2.49 0.53
N HIS A 33 -2.21 3.80 0.28
CA HIS A 33 -3.28 4.63 0.83
C HIS A 33 -4.68 4.23 0.34
N PHE A 34 -4.82 3.72 -0.89
CA PHE A 34 -6.11 3.24 -1.41
C PHE A 34 -6.58 1.95 -0.73
N TYR A 35 -5.64 1.12 -0.28
CA TYR A 35 -5.97 -0.10 0.47
C TYR A 35 -6.56 0.21 1.85
N LEU A 36 -6.27 1.38 2.45
CA LEU A 36 -6.87 1.78 3.73
C LEU A 36 -8.39 1.86 3.65
N VAL A 37 -8.92 2.38 2.53
CA VAL A 37 -10.37 2.43 2.27
C VAL A 37 -10.96 1.02 2.13
N LYS A 38 -10.24 0.11 1.47
CA LYS A 38 -10.65 -1.29 1.33
C LYS A 38 -10.68 -2.01 2.68
N ILE A 39 -9.69 -1.76 3.55
CA ILE A 39 -9.63 -2.32 4.90
C ILE A 39 -10.82 -1.79 5.74
N LEU A 40 -11.12 -0.49 5.67
CA LEU A 40 -12.27 0.10 6.36
C LEU A 40 -13.60 -0.53 5.93
N ARG A 41 -13.79 -0.77 4.63
CA ARG A 41 -15.00 -1.44 4.09
C ARG A 41 -15.18 -2.86 4.62
N ASN A 42 -14.09 -3.56 4.95
CA ASN A 42 -14.14 -4.91 5.51
C ASN A 42 -14.49 -4.93 7.01
N MET A 43 -14.62 -3.77 7.67
CA MET A 43 -14.92 -3.71 9.10
C MET A 43 -16.44 -3.75 9.38
N LYS A 44 -16.86 -4.58 10.34
CA LYS A 44 -18.27 -4.67 10.76
C LYS A 44 -18.88 -3.37 11.35
N LYS A 45 -18.07 -2.36 11.73
CA LYS A 45 -18.50 -1.03 12.28
C LYS A 45 -17.37 0.02 12.14
N PRO A 46 -17.14 0.63 10.97
CA PRO A 46 -15.98 1.50 10.73
C PRO A 46 -16.03 2.84 11.48
N ASN A 47 -17.16 3.20 12.09
CA ASN A 47 -17.46 4.53 12.66
C ASN A 47 -16.51 4.99 13.79
N ILE A 48 -15.66 4.09 14.28
CA ILE A 48 -14.74 4.32 15.41
C ILE A 48 -13.27 4.27 14.95
N ILE A 49 -12.99 3.66 13.78
CA ILE A 49 -11.63 3.43 13.28
C ILE A 49 -11.48 4.22 11.98
N THR A 50 -10.55 5.17 11.95
CA THR A 50 -10.25 5.98 10.77
C THR A 50 -9.13 5.36 9.92
N ALA A 51 -8.95 5.86 8.70
CA ALA A 51 -7.82 5.50 7.86
C ALA A 51 -6.47 5.78 8.55
N ASP A 52 -6.37 6.92 9.26
CA ASP A 52 -5.19 7.26 10.05
C ASP A 52 -4.90 6.25 11.15
N ASN A 53 -5.93 5.73 11.84
CA ASN A 53 -5.73 4.70 12.85
C ASN A 53 -5.13 3.42 12.24
N ILE A 54 -5.58 3.03 11.06
CA ILE A 54 -5.03 1.89 10.34
C ILE A 54 -3.58 2.19 9.92
N TRP A 55 -3.32 3.37 9.38
CA TRP A 55 -1.99 3.79 8.94
C TRP A 55 -0.97 3.82 10.09
N THR A 56 -1.32 4.47 11.20
CA THR A 56 -0.48 4.49 12.40
C THR A 56 -0.25 3.08 12.94
N PHE A 57 -1.28 2.24 13.02
CA PHE A 57 -1.12 0.85 13.45
C PHE A 57 -0.15 0.07 12.55
N LEU A 58 -0.27 0.22 11.23
CA LEU A 58 0.58 -0.47 10.27
C LEU A 58 2.05 -0.07 10.44
N ASN A 59 2.36 1.24 10.47
CA ASN A 59 3.74 1.73 10.61
C ASN A 59 4.36 1.44 11.97
N THR A 60 3.55 1.35 13.03
CA THR A 60 4.05 1.04 14.38
C THR A 60 4.23 -0.44 14.65
N THR A 61 3.45 -1.29 13.97
CA THR A 61 3.44 -2.74 14.22
C THR A 61 4.29 -3.50 13.21
N PHE A 62 4.39 -2.97 11.98
CA PHE A 62 5.15 -3.58 10.90
C PHE A 62 6.18 -2.59 10.36
N PRO A 63 7.34 -3.06 9.90
CA PRO A 63 8.33 -2.21 9.25
C PRO A 63 7.89 -1.90 7.80
N VAL A 64 6.76 -1.20 7.64
CA VAL A 64 6.12 -0.94 6.33
C VAL A 64 7.07 -0.17 5.40
N GLU A 65 7.81 0.80 5.94
CA GLU A 65 8.79 1.58 5.16
C GLU A 65 9.88 0.69 4.53
N LYS A 66 10.39 -0.29 5.29
CA LYS A 66 11.39 -1.23 4.76
C LYS A 66 10.84 -2.05 3.59
N PHE A 67 9.59 -2.50 3.69
CA PHE A 67 8.96 -3.25 2.60
C PHE A 67 8.66 -2.38 1.38
N ASP A 68 8.36 -1.10 1.58
CA ASP A 68 8.15 -0.16 0.48
C ASP A 68 9.44 0.11 -0.29
N GLU A 69 10.58 0.23 0.39
CA GLU A 69 11.90 0.34 -0.24
C GLU A 69 12.23 -0.90 -1.09
N GLU A 70 12.05 -2.10 -0.52
CA GLU A 70 12.26 -3.37 -1.23
C GLU A 70 11.37 -3.51 -2.47
N ASP A 71 10.10 -3.09 -2.39
CA ASP A 71 9.18 -3.14 -3.53
C ASP A 71 9.52 -2.07 -4.59
N PHE A 72 10.00 -0.90 -4.16
CA PHE A 72 10.48 0.15 -5.06
C PHE A 72 11.71 -0.31 -5.86
N ASP A 73 12.72 -0.86 -5.19
CA ASP A 73 13.93 -1.38 -5.82
C ASP A 73 13.58 -2.47 -6.84
N ARG A 74 12.70 -3.40 -6.45
CA ARG A 74 12.22 -4.45 -7.36
C ARG A 74 11.49 -3.89 -8.58
N ILE A 75 10.68 -2.84 -8.44
CA ILE A 75 9.98 -2.20 -9.57
C ILE A 75 10.98 -1.46 -10.46
N PHE A 76 11.97 -0.78 -9.89
CA PHE A 76 13.01 -0.08 -10.65
C PHE A 76 13.92 -1.05 -11.41
N ASP A 77 14.35 -2.13 -10.78
CA ASP A 77 15.11 -3.21 -11.42
C ASP A 77 14.33 -3.85 -12.57
N ASN A 78 13.01 -4.02 -12.40
CA ASN A 78 12.13 -4.50 -13.48
C ASN A 78 11.81 -3.44 -14.55
N LYS A 79 11.98 -2.14 -14.29
CA LYS A 79 11.83 -1.11 -15.33
C LYS A 79 13.09 -1.01 -16.19
N MET A 80 14.27 -1.23 -15.61
CA MET A 80 15.54 -1.33 -16.34
C MET A 80 15.55 -2.46 -17.38
N SER A 81 14.71 -3.48 -17.24
CA SER A 81 14.56 -4.55 -18.25
C SER A 81 13.61 -4.18 -19.40
N PHE A 82 12.75 -3.16 -19.24
CA PHE A 82 11.84 -2.72 -20.29
C PHE A 82 12.55 -1.87 -21.36
N ASP A 83 13.45 -0.98 -20.94
CA ASP A 83 14.27 -0.17 -21.86
C ASP A 83 15.28 -1.01 -22.65
N LYS A 84 15.72 -2.16 -22.13
CA LYS A 84 16.63 -3.06 -22.84
C LYS A 84 16.00 -3.81 -24.01
N ASN A 85 14.67 -3.89 -24.08
CA ASN A 85 13.94 -4.59 -25.13
C ASN A 85 13.39 -3.65 -26.22
N PHE A 86 13.62 -2.34 -26.10
CA PHE A 86 13.39 -1.39 -27.18
C PHE A 86 14.65 -1.32 -28.05
N GLU A 87 14.85 -2.33 -28.90
CA GLU A 87 15.71 -2.11 -30.06
C GLU A 87 15.02 -1.05 -30.93
N PRO A 88 15.65 0.09 -31.23
CA PRO A 88 15.10 1.00 -32.22
C PRO A 88 15.03 0.24 -33.54
N TYR A 89 13.86 0.17 -34.16
CA TYR A 89 13.70 -0.32 -35.52
C TYR A 89 14.64 0.51 -36.41
N VAL A 90 15.82 -0.03 -36.72
CA VAL A 90 16.69 0.52 -37.74
C VAL A 90 16.01 0.20 -39.06
N GLU A 91 15.31 1.18 -39.63
CA GLU A 91 14.81 1.08 -41.00
C GLU A 91 15.99 0.79 -41.92
N ASN A 92 16.06 -0.44 -42.44
CA ASN A 92 16.93 -0.77 -43.55
C ASN A 92 16.48 0.09 -44.73
N LYS A 93 17.19 1.19 -44.99
CA LYS A 93 17.07 1.89 -46.25
C LYS A 93 17.65 0.96 -47.31
N GLU A 94 16.76 0.29 -48.04
CA GLU A 94 17.12 -0.43 -49.24
C GLU A 94 17.83 0.53 -50.20
N GLU A 95 19.04 0.16 -50.60
CA GLU A 95 19.82 0.81 -51.64
C GLU A 95 19.07 0.65 -52.97
N GLU A 96 18.39 1.70 -53.43
CA GLU A 96 18.02 1.81 -54.83
C GLU A 96 19.21 2.35 -55.63
N LYS A 97 19.64 1.51 -56.58
CA LYS A 97 20.77 1.62 -57.52
C LYS A 97 20.82 2.91 -58.34
#